data_AF-A0A5K1HCA2-F1
#
_entry.id   AF-A0A5K1HCA2-F1
#
_cell.length_a   1.000
_cell.length_b   1.000
_cell.length_c   1.000
_cell.angle_alpha   90.00
_cell.angle_beta   90.00
_cell.angle_gamma   90.00
#
_symmetry.space_group_name_H-M   'P 1'
#
loop_
_entity.id
_entity.type
_entity.pdbx_description
1 polymer ?
#
loop_
_entity_poly.entity_id
_entity_poly.type
_entity_poly.pdbx_seq_one_letter_code
_entity_poly.pdbx_strand_id
1 'polypeptide(L)' 'ALQKRERWIKKAKRAALWEIVHERNARRLLNLIIELEGLWVKLGQYLSTRADVLPQAYICLLKQLQDSMPSRPLEE' A
#
# COMPACT_ATOMS: atom_id res chain seq x y z
N ALA A 1 -20.65 -17.50 -26.84
CA ALA A 1 -20.88 -16.84 -25.54
C ALA A 1 -20.11 -17.48 -24.37
N LEU A 2 -19.98 -18.81 -24.31
CA LEU A 2 -19.40 -19.54 -23.16
C LEU A 2 -17.88 -19.32 -22.96
N GLN A 3 -17.06 -19.39 -24.02
CA GLN A 3 -15.60 -19.20 -23.92
C GLN A 3 -15.18 -17.82 -23.39
N LYS A 4 -15.95 -16.76 -23.71
CA LYS A 4 -15.71 -15.41 -23.16
C LYS A 4 -15.90 -15.44 -21.64
N ARG A 5 -16.96 -16.07 -21.14
CA ARG A 5 -17.25 -16.14 -19.69
C ARG A 5 -16.15 -16.88 -18.92
N GLU A 6 -15.64 -18.00 -19.44
CA GLU A 6 -14.53 -18.73 -18.81
C GLU A 6 -13.24 -17.90 -18.71
N ARG A 7 -12.89 -17.17 -19.78
CA ARG A 7 -11.72 -16.26 -19.77
C ARG A 7 -11.88 -15.14 -18.76
N TRP A 8 -13.08 -14.56 -18.64
CA TRP A 8 -13.38 -13.53 -17.65
C TRP A 8 -13.26 -14.04 -16.21
N ILE A 9 -13.77 -15.24 -15.92
CA ILE A 9 -13.66 -15.88 -14.59
C ILE A 9 -12.19 -16.17 -14.26
N LYS A 10 -11.40 -16.70 -15.20
CA LYS A 10 -9.96 -16.94 -15.00
C LYS A 10 -9.20 -15.63 -14.75
N LYS A 11 -9.54 -14.54 -15.45
CA LYS A 11 -8.93 -13.22 -15.26
C LYS A 11 -9.30 -12.64 -13.89
N ALA A 12 -10.56 -12.72 -13.49
CA ALA A 12 -11.03 -12.26 -12.17
C ALA A 12 -10.36 -13.04 -11.03
N LYS A 13 -10.24 -14.37 -11.17
CA LYS A 13 -9.56 -15.22 -10.19
C LYS A 13 -8.08 -14.86 -10.04
N ARG A 14 -7.41 -14.52 -11.14
CA ARG A 14 -6.02 -14.01 -11.11
C ARG A 14 -5.94 -12.64 -10.45
N ALA A 15 -6.84 -11.72 -10.76
CA ALA A 15 -6.87 -10.40 -10.12
C ALA A 15 -7.05 -10.51 -8.59
N ALA A 16 -7.97 -11.35 -8.12
CA ALA A 16 -8.16 -11.60 -6.69
C ALA A 16 -6.90 -12.18 -6.01
N LEU A 17 -6.17 -13.09 -6.68
CA LEU A 17 -4.90 -13.60 -6.17
C LEU A 17 -3.84 -12.50 -6.08
N TRP A 18 -3.78 -11.61 -7.08
CA TRP A 18 -2.85 -10.48 -7.06
C TRP A 18 -3.14 -9.52 -5.91
N GLU A 19 -4.41 -9.20 -5.62
CA GLU A 19 -4.77 -8.36 -4.48
C GLU A 19 -4.27 -8.94 -3.15
N ILE A 20 -4.48 -10.24 -2.91
CA ILE A 20 -4.00 -10.92 -1.69
C ILE A 20 -2.47 -10.84 -1.57
N VAL A 21 -1.76 -11.00 -2.69
CA VAL A 21 -0.30 -10.90 -2.72
C VAL A 21 0.16 -9.47 -2.47
N HIS A 22 -0.51 -8.47 -3.06
CA HIS A 22 -0.20 -7.06 -2.84
C HIS A 22 -0.43 -6.66 -1.38
N GLU A 23 -1.51 -7.10 -0.75
CA GLU A 23 -1.79 -6.82 0.67
C GLU A 23 -0.70 -7.38 1.59
N ARG A 24 -0.31 -8.65 1.38
CA ARG A 24 0.75 -9.29 2.17
C ARG A 24 2.10 -8.57 2.02
N ASN A 25 2.46 -8.18 0.80
CA ASN A 25 3.71 -7.49 0.54
C ASN A 25 3.69 -6.03 1.01
N ALA A 26 2.55 -5.36 0.91
CA ALA A 26 2.37 -4.01 1.44
C ALA A 26 2.59 -3.98 2.95
N ARG A 27 2.10 -4.98 3.67
CA ARG A 27 2.33 -5.10 5.12
C ARG A 27 3.79 -5.38 5.47
N ARG A 28 4.48 -6.21 4.69
CA ARG A 28 5.93 -6.43 4.86
C ARG A 28 6.72 -5.16 4.61
N LEU A 29 6.39 -4.41 3.56
CA LEU A 29 7.04 -3.14 3.24
C LEU A 29 6.83 -2.12 4.38
N LEU A 30 5.60 -1.98 4.86
CA LEU A 30 5.27 -1.08 5.97
C LEU A 30 6.09 -1.43 7.22
N ASN A 31 6.15 -2.71 7.60
CA ASN A 31 6.93 -3.15 8.75
C ASN A 31 8.42 -2.83 8.58
N LEU A 32 8.98 -3.05 7.39
CA LEU A 32 10.38 -2.77 7.09
C LEU A 32 10.69 -1.26 7.12
N ILE A 33 9.76 -0.44 6.63
CA ILE A 33 9.85 1.03 6.70
C ILE A 33 9.84 1.51 8.15
N ILE A 34 9.00 0.92 9.00
CA ILE A 34 8.93 1.25 10.42
C ILE A 34 10.20 0.77 11.14
N GLU A 35 10.66 -0.45 10.89
CA GLU A 35 11.85 -1.04 11.52
C GLU A 35 13.14 -0.28 11.19
N LEU A 36 13.27 0.22 9.96
CA LEU A 36 14.44 1.01 9.55
C LEU A 36 14.40 2.47 10.06
N GLU A 37 13.24 2.94 10.51
CA GLU A 37 12.98 4.29 11.03
C GLU A 37 13.51 5.45 10.15
N GLY A 38 13.47 6.68 10.67
CA GLY A 38 14.13 7.85 10.09
C GLY A 38 13.73 8.19 8.66
N LEU A 39 14.68 8.07 7.72
CA LEU A 39 14.49 8.42 6.30
C LEU A 39 13.41 7.54 5.63
N TRP A 40 13.33 6.27 6.02
CA TRP A 40 12.39 5.33 5.41
C TRP A 40 10.94 5.65 5.76
N VAL A 41 10.68 6.12 6.98
CA VAL A 41 9.35 6.59 7.39
C VAL A 41 8.93 7.80 6.56
N LYS A 42 9.83 8.77 6.34
CA LYS A 42 9.57 9.91 5.45
C LYS A 42 9.31 9.50 4.00
N LEU A 43 10.05 8.50 3.51
CA LEU A 43 9.81 7.94 2.18
C LEU A 43 8.43 7.28 2.10
N GLY A 44 8.00 6.54 3.12
CA GLY A 44 6.66 5.97 3.22
C GLY A 44 5.56 7.04 3.22
N GLN A 45 5.78 8.15 3.93
CA GLN A 45 4.89 9.32 3.91
C GLN A 45 4.82 9.99 2.53
N TYR A 46 5.95 10.12 1.83
CA TYR A 46 5.96 10.64 0.46
C TYR A 46 5.23 9.70 -0.51
N LEU A 47 5.54 8.40 -0.45
CA LEU A 47 4.94 7.38 -1.32
C LEU A 47 3.43 7.25 -1.11
N SER A 48 2.92 7.48 0.11
CA SER A 48 1.47 7.49 0.36
C SER A 48 0.73 8.64 -0.32
N THR A 49 1.43 9.70 -0.76
CA THR A 49 0.84 10.77 -1.59
C THR A 49 0.83 10.44 -3.09
N ARG A 50 1.65 9.47 -3.50
CA ARG A 50 1.85 9.07 -4.90
C ARG A 50 1.03 7.85 -5.26
N ALA A 51 -0.30 8.04 -5.26
CA ALA A 51 -1.27 7.01 -5.60
C ALA A 51 -1.17 6.49 -7.04
N ASP A 52 -0.42 7.20 -7.89
CA ASP A 52 -0.09 6.86 -9.27
C ASP A 52 0.95 5.74 -9.39
N VAL A 53 1.76 5.50 -8.36
CA VAL A 53 2.95 4.62 -8.45
C VAL A 53 2.72 3.26 -7.79
N LEU A 54 1.82 3.16 -6.81
CA LEU A 54 1.65 1.98 -5.97
C LEU A 54 0.22 1.42 -6.02
N PRO A 55 0.03 0.09 -5.86
CA PRO A 55 -1.29 -0.48 -5.68
C PRO A 55 -2.00 0.06 -4.43
N GLN A 56 -3.33 0.09 -4.46
CA GLN A 56 -4.17 0.66 -3.38
C GLN A 56 -3.83 0.14 -1.98
N ALA A 57 -3.50 -1.16 -1.86
CA ALA A 57 -3.13 -1.77 -0.59
C ALA A 57 -1.90 -1.10 0.07
N TYR A 58 -0.92 -0.67 -0.71
CA TYR A 58 0.28 0.01 -0.22
C TYR A 58 -0.04 1.42 0.25
N ILE A 59 -0.83 2.15 -0.53
CA ILE A 59 -1.23 3.53 -0.20
C ILE A 59 -2.01 3.54 1.11
N CYS A 60 -2.99 2.63 1.28
CA CYS A 60 -3.78 2.53 2.50
C CYS A 60 -2.93 2.23 3.75
N LEU A 61 -1.92 1.36 3.63
CA LEU A 61 -1.04 1.05 4.74
C LEU A 61 -0.05 2.19 5.04
N LEU A 62 0.54 2.79 4.02
CA LEU A 62 1.49 3.89 4.17
C LEU A 62 0.83 5.17 4.70
N LYS A 63 -0.46 5.41 4.44
CA LYS A 63 -1.21 6.53 5.04
C LYS A 63 -1.20 6.50 6.57
N GLN A 64 -1.14 5.32 7.18
CA GLN A 64 -1.06 5.20 8.65
C GLN A 64 0.22 5.85 9.22
N LEU A 65 1.29 5.94 8.42
CA LEU A 65 2.53 6.64 8.78
C LEU A 65 2.35 8.17 8.82
N GLN A 66 1.33 8.71 8.14
CA GLN A 66 1.00 10.14 8.19
C GLN A 66 0.17 10.46 9.45
N ASP A 67 -0.84 9.64 9.72
CA ASP A 67 -1.79 9.87 10.82
C ASP A 67 -1.17 9.72 12.22
N SER A 68 -0.05 8.98 12.33
CA SER A 68 0.63 8.71 13.61
C SER A 68 1.61 9.82 14.04
N MET A 69 1.70 10.94 13.31
CA MET A 69 2.55 12.06 13.72
C MET A 69 1.87 12.83 14.86
N PRO A 70 2.40 12.82 16.10
CA PRO A 70 1.87 13.69 17.13
C PRO A 70 2.05 15.13 16.67
N SER A 71 0.98 15.92 16.75
CA SER A 71 1.02 17.37 16.53
C SER A 71 2.14 17.93 17.41
N ARG A 72 3.30 18.25 16.81
CA ARG A 72 4.31 18.98 17.56
C ARG A 72 3.70 20.35 17.85
N PRO A 73 3.62 20.78 19.12
CA PRO A 73 3.23 22.15 19.41
C PRO A 73 4.17 23.06 18.61
N LEU A 74 3.58 24.04 17.91
CA LEU A 74 4.31 25.12 17.26
C LEU A 74 4.96 25.94 18.38
N GLU A 75 6.18 25.57 18.75
CA GLU A 75 7.06 26.48 19.46
C GLU A 75 7.67 27.41 18.40
N GLU A 76 7.07 28.59 18.31
CA GLU A 76 7.54 29.74 17.53
C GLU A 76 8.67 30.46 18.28
#